data_AF-A0A4R7ZJT0-F1
#
_entry.id   AF-A0A4R7ZJT0-F1
#
_cell.length_a   1.000
_cell.length_b   1.000
_cell.length_c   1.000
_cell.angle_alpha   90.00
_cell.angle_beta   90.00
_cell.angle_gamma   90.00
#
_symmetry.space_group_name_H-M   'P 1'
#
loop_
_entity.id
_entity.type
_entity.pdbx_description
1 polymer ?
#
loop_
_entity_poly.entity_id
_entity_poly.type
_entity_poly.pdbx_seq_one_letter_code
_entity_poly.pdbx_strand_id
1 'polypeptide(L)'
;MPDTPDDPLVELVPEQRDDDTEAESERRAAQARAEADKLPTHDLAEEAAKLRDEEDEQARFDEADDAARAERVELAAKDELERLELRDRNGLDATAETIRALELAHVDEEASRRYRERATTEVQHSVGDLARGRHKLDEAEAHPDERGAAGLAASGRRDERASGIEARRAESYDRRADGYEESAEDHRRDARQPEADANGAVQNPPLEAPEAQLPRARLLARGPRSRQKKKQQEQRRDTGIDLDM
;
A
#
# COMPACT_ATOMS: atom_id res chain seq x y z
N MET A 1 -93.37 -7.53 -78.66
CA MET A 1 -94.31 -8.66 -78.56
C MET A 1 -94.79 -8.96 -79.97
N PRO A 2 -94.54 -10.15 -80.55
CA PRO A 2 -94.74 -11.45 -79.91
C PRO A 2 -93.56 -12.45 -79.99
N ASP A 3 -93.46 -13.24 -78.94
CA ASP A 3 -93.19 -14.69 -78.81
C ASP A 3 -92.44 -15.44 -79.93
N THR A 4 -91.32 -16.06 -79.55
CA THR A 4 -90.77 -17.23 -80.23
C THR A 4 -90.29 -18.22 -79.15
N PRO A 5 -90.91 -19.41 -79.03
CA PRO A 5 -90.45 -20.45 -78.12
C PRO A 5 -89.57 -21.52 -78.82
N ASP A 6 -88.71 -22.12 -78.00
CA ASP A 6 -88.22 -23.51 -77.98
C ASP A 6 -87.26 -24.03 -79.09
N ASP A 7 -85.97 -24.07 -78.74
CA ASP A 7 -84.97 -25.18 -78.74
C ASP A 7 -85.08 -26.40 -79.69
N PRO A 8 -84.01 -27.21 -79.92
CA PRO A 8 -82.56 -27.03 -79.69
C PRO A 8 -81.67 -27.56 -80.86
N LEU A 9 -80.40 -27.15 -80.94
CA LEU A 9 -79.34 -28.03 -81.48
C LEU A 9 -77.96 -27.61 -80.95
N VAL A 10 -77.55 -28.23 -79.85
CA VAL A 10 -76.18 -28.19 -79.34
C VAL A 10 -75.36 -29.12 -80.23
N GLU A 11 -74.55 -28.54 -81.13
CA GLU A 11 -73.53 -29.30 -81.84
C GLU A 11 -72.44 -29.70 -80.85
N LEU A 12 -72.24 -31.02 -80.79
CA LEU A 12 -71.26 -31.70 -79.97
C LEU A 12 -69.83 -31.22 -80.26
N VAL A 13 -69.15 -30.83 -79.19
CA VAL A 13 -67.70 -30.62 -79.11
C VAL A 13 -66.96 -31.88 -79.60
N PRO A 14 -65.96 -31.79 -80.48
CA PRO A 14 -64.99 -32.86 -80.62
C PRO A 14 -63.92 -32.70 -79.53
N GLU A 15 -63.92 -33.65 -78.60
CA GLU A 15 -62.83 -33.96 -77.69
C GLU A 15 -61.50 -34.05 -78.47
N GLN A 16 -60.57 -33.12 -78.21
CA GLN A 16 -59.17 -33.33 -78.54
C GLN A 16 -58.49 -33.95 -77.34
N ARG A 17 -58.09 -35.21 -77.54
CA ARG A 17 -57.43 -36.10 -76.59
C ARG A 17 -56.06 -35.56 -76.22
N ASP A 18 -55.84 -35.38 -74.92
CA ASP A 18 -54.51 -35.29 -74.33
C ASP A 18 -53.90 -36.70 -74.29
N ASP A 19 -53.35 -37.15 -75.42
CA ASP A 19 -52.49 -38.35 -75.46
C ASP A 19 -51.09 -37.96 -74.97
N ASP A 20 -50.96 -37.63 -73.68
CA ASP A 20 -49.69 -37.60 -72.96
C ASP A 20 -49.16 -39.04 -72.89
N THR A 21 -48.41 -39.45 -73.90
CA THR A 21 -47.77 -40.76 -73.88
C THR A 21 -46.78 -40.82 -72.72
N GLU A 22 -46.92 -41.79 -71.82
CA GLU A 22 -45.99 -42.06 -70.70
C GLU A 22 -44.52 -42.06 -71.14
N ALA A 23 -44.25 -42.36 -72.42
CA ALA A 23 -42.94 -42.33 -73.03
C ALA A 23 -42.27 -40.94 -73.04
N GLU A 24 -43.01 -39.83 -73.18
CA GLU A 24 -42.42 -38.48 -73.18
C GLU A 24 -42.15 -37.98 -71.76
N SER A 25 -43.01 -38.33 -70.80
CA SER A 25 -42.78 -38.03 -69.38
C SER A 25 -41.60 -38.84 -68.82
N GLU A 26 -41.46 -40.12 -69.21
CA GLU A 26 -40.29 -40.92 -68.87
C GLU A 26 -39.01 -40.39 -69.51
N ARG A 27 -39.05 -39.92 -70.77
CA ARG A 27 -37.87 -39.31 -71.41
C ARG A 27 -37.44 -38.02 -70.73
N ARG A 28 -38.39 -37.17 -70.34
CA ARG A 28 -38.10 -35.92 -69.63
C ARG A 28 -37.62 -36.19 -68.19
N ALA A 29 -38.18 -37.18 -67.51
CA ALA A 29 -37.71 -37.64 -66.20
C ALA A 29 -36.33 -38.30 -66.28
N ALA A 30 -36.05 -39.07 -67.34
CA ALA A 30 -34.74 -39.65 -67.59
C ALA A 30 -33.69 -38.58 -67.94
N GLN A 31 -34.06 -37.55 -68.71
CA GLN A 31 -33.19 -36.40 -68.96
C GLN A 31 -32.91 -35.59 -67.69
N ALA A 32 -33.93 -35.31 -66.87
CA ALA A 32 -33.74 -34.63 -65.60
C ALA A 32 -32.87 -35.42 -64.62
N ARG A 33 -33.02 -36.76 -64.59
CA ARG A 33 -32.13 -37.65 -63.81
C ARG A 33 -30.70 -37.63 -64.36
N ALA A 34 -30.53 -37.67 -65.68
CA ALA A 34 -29.21 -37.60 -66.32
C ALA A 34 -28.54 -36.22 -66.22
N GLU A 35 -29.29 -35.14 -65.98
CA GLU A 35 -28.74 -33.81 -65.68
C GLU A 35 -28.42 -33.62 -64.19
N ALA A 36 -29.23 -34.19 -63.29
CA ALA A 36 -28.92 -34.22 -61.86
C ALA A 36 -27.65 -35.05 -61.55
N ASP A 37 -27.41 -36.12 -62.32
CA ASP A 37 -26.20 -36.98 -62.19
C ASP A 37 -24.94 -36.34 -62.80
N LYS A 38 -25.05 -35.21 -63.50
CA LYS A 38 -23.90 -34.47 -64.08
C LYS A 38 -23.30 -33.42 -63.14
N LEU A 39 -23.95 -33.15 -62.01
CA LEU A 39 -23.39 -32.28 -60.97
C LEU A 39 -22.72 -33.16 -59.91
N PRO A 40 -21.38 -33.18 -59.82
CA PRO A 40 -20.69 -33.93 -58.77
C PRO A 40 -20.99 -33.25 -57.42
N THR A 41 -21.99 -33.76 -56.72
CA THR A 41 -22.35 -33.34 -55.34
C THR A 41 -21.26 -33.70 -54.33
N HIS A 42 -20.34 -34.59 -54.71
CA HIS A 42 -19.19 -35.00 -53.93
C HIS A 42 -18.18 -33.85 -53.73
N ASP A 43 -17.96 -33.02 -54.76
CA ASP A 43 -16.96 -31.93 -54.72
C ASP A 43 -17.40 -30.80 -53.76
N LEU A 44 -18.70 -30.46 -53.74
CA LEU A 44 -19.26 -29.48 -52.80
C LEU A 44 -19.30 -30.00 -51.35
N ALA A 45 -19.50 -31.31 -51.16
CA ALA A 45 -19.46 -31.93 -49.84
C ALA A 45 -18.02 -32.01 -49.30
N GLU A 46 -17.03 -32.27 -50.16
CA GLU A 46 -15.62 -32.23 -49.80
C GLU A 46 -15.13 -30.80 -49.50
N GLU A 47 -15.54 -29.79 -50.26
CA GLU A 47 -15.21 -28.39 -49.96
C GLU A 47 -15.84 -27.92 -48.65
N ALA A 48 -17.09 -28.31 -48.36
CA ALA A 48 -17.74 -28.02 -47.08
C ALA A 48 -17.11 -28.77 -45.90
N ALA A 49 -16.57 -29.98 -46.11
CA ALA A 49 -15.83 -30.72 -45.09
C ALA A 49 -14.46 -30.07 -44.83
N LYS A 50 -13.73 -29.66 -45.88
CA LYS A 50 -12.44 -28.95 -45.76
C LYS A 50 -12.60 -27.60 -45.07
N LEU A 51 -13.64 -26.83 -45.38
CA LEU A 51 -13.92 -25.56 -44.70
C LEU A 51 -14.23 -25.75 -43.21
N ARG A 52 -14.92 -26.83 -42.83
CA ARG A 52 -15.16 -27.16 -41.42
C ARG A 52 -13.90 -27.62 -40.70
N ASP A 53 -13.08 -28.44 -41.36
CA ASP A 53 -11.80 -28.87 -40.79
C ASP A 53 -10.85 -27.67 -40.60
N GLU A 54 -10.82 -26.71 -41.55
CA GLU A 54 -10.08 -25.45 -41.45
C GLU A 54 -10.65 -24.53 -40.34
N GLU A 55 -11.97 -24.41 -40.21
CA GLU A 55 -12.61 -23.66 -39.11
C GLU A 55 -12.34 -24.28 -37.73
N ASP A 56 -12.37 -25.61 -37.62
CA ASP A 56 -12.06 -26.34 -36.38
C ASP A 56 -10.57 -26.24 -36.02
N GLU A 57 -9.66 -26.25 -37.00
CA GLU A 57 -8.23 -26.00 -36.78
C GLU A 57 -7.96 -24.56 -36.33
N GLN A 58 -8.62 -23.58 -36.95
CA GLN A 58 -8.53 -22.18 -36.57
C GLN A 58 -9.06 -21.95 -35.15
N ALA A 59 -10.19 -22.55 -34.80
CA ALA A 59 -10.78 -22.47 -33.45
C ALA A 59 -9.85 -23.06 -32.38
N ARG A 60 -9.16 -24.17 -32.67
CA ARG A 60 -8.15 -24.75 -31.75
C ARG A 60 -6.91 -23.87 -31.60
N PHE A 61 -6.49 -23.21 -32.67
CA PHE A 61 -5.37 -22.27 -32.62
C PHE A 61 -5.71 -21.04 -31.80
N ASP A 62 -6.91 -20.49 -31.97
CA ASP A 62 -7.41 -19.35 -31.21
C ASP A 62 -7.60 -19.72 -29.73
N GLU A 63 -8.15 -20.89 -29.41
CA GLU A 63 -8.27 -21.39 -28.03
C GLU A 63 -6.89 -21.59 -27.36
N ALA A 64 -5.90 -22.08 -28.12
CA ALA A 64 -4.53 -22.23 -27.62
C ALA A 64 -3.82 -20.87 -27.41
N ASP A 65 -4.04 -19.88 -28.28
CA ASP A 65 -3.49 -18.53 -28.11
C ASP A 65 -4.17 -17.80 -26.93
N ASP A 66 -5.48 -17.95 -26.77
CA ASP A 66 -6.21 -17.41 -25.62
C ASP A 66 -5.77 -18.06 -24.30
N ALA A 67 -5.55 -19.38 -24.28
CA ALA A 67 -4.97 -20.07 -23.13
C ALA A 67 -3.54 -19.57 -22.83
N ALA A 68 -2.69 -19.42 -23.86
CA ALA A 68 -1.34 -18.90 -23.70
C ALA A 68 -1.31 -17.43 -23.21
N ARG A 69 -2.27 -16.60 -23.66
CA ARG A 69 -2.46 -15.23 -23.17
C ARG A 69 -2.93 -15.22 -21.73
N ALA A 70 -3.86 -16.09 -21.36
CA ALA A 70 -4.33 -16.23 -19.98
C ALA A 70 -3.18 -16.65 -19.04
N GLU A 71 -2.37 -17.64 -19.42
CA GLU A 71 -1.20 -18.05 -18.65
C GLU A 71 -0.17 -16.91 -18.50
N ARG A 72 0.06 -16.11 -19.55
CA ARG A 72 0.96 -14.93 -19.47
C ARG A 72 0.43 -13.86 -18.54
N VAL A 73 -0.88 -13.61 -18.54
CA VAL A 73 -1.53 -12.65 -17.63
C VAL A 73 -1.46 -13.16 -16.19
N GLU A 74 -1.70 -14.44 -15.95
CA GLU A 74 -1.55 -15.04 -14.62
C GLU A 74 -0.10 -15.00 -14.12
N LEU A 75 0.88 -15.25 -14.99
CA LEU A 75 2.29 -15.15 -14.64
C LEU A 75 2.67 -13.71 -14.30
N ALA A 76 2.25 -12.74 -15.12
CA ALA A 76 2.50 -11.33 -14.85
C ALA A 76 1.86 -10.86 -13.53
N ALA A 77 0.65 -11.34 -13.21
CA ALA A 77 -0.01 -11.04 -11.95
C ALA A 77 0.72 -11.65 -10.75
N LYS A 78 1.27 -12.87 -10.89
CA LYS A 78 2.11 -13.50 -9.86
C LYS A 78 3.42 -12.74 -9.64
N ASP A 79 4.09 -12.34 -10.71
CA ASP A 79 5.32 -11.53 -10.65
C ASP A 79 5.07 -10.16 -9.98
N GLU A 80 3.93 -9.54 -10.24
CA GLU A 80 3.53 -8.29 -9.59
C GLU A 80 3.27 -8.48 -8.08
N LEU A 81 2.57 -9.57 -7.72
CA LEU A 81 2.32 -9.91 -6.32
C LEU A 81 3.63 -10.19 -5.57
N GLU A 82 4.57 -10.92 -6.17
CA GLU A 82 5.90 -11.16 -5.57
C GLU A 82 6.67 -9.85 -5.35
N ARG A 83 6.60 -8.90 -6.30
CA ARG A 83 7.21 -7.57 -6.14
C ARG A 83 6.59 -6.78 -5.00
N LEU A 84 5.27 -6.84 -4.84
CA LEU A 84 4.58 -6.17 -3.74
C LEU A 84 4.97 -6.78 -2.39
N GLU A 85 5.01 -8.11 -2.28
CA GLU A 85 5.45 -8.78 -1.05
C GLU A 85 6.91 -8.46 -0.70
N LEU A 86 7.82 -8.42 -1.69
CA LEU A 86 9.20 -8.02 -1.48
C LEU A 86 9.32 -6.57 -1.02
N ARG A 87 8.53 -5.67 -1.60
CA ARG A 87 8.47 -4.25 -1.19
C ARG A 87 7.99 -4.11 0.25
N ASP A 88 6.94 -4.84 0.64
CA ASP A 88 6.41 -4.82 2.00
C ASP A 88 7.42 -5.37 3.02
N ARG A 89 8.12 -6.46 2.69
CA ARG A 89 9.20 -7.01 3.55
C ARG A 89 10.35 -6.01 3.71
N ASN A 90 10.82 -5.44 2.62
CA ASN A 90 11.90 -4.43 2.67
C ASN A 90 11.46 -3.19 3.48
N GLY A 91 10.21 -2.77 3.38
CA GLY A 91 9.65 -1.68 4.19
C GLY A 91 9.60 -2.03 5.68
N LEU A 92 9.21 -3.26 6.04
CA LEU A 92 9.26 -3.73 7.43
C LEU A 92 10.69 -3.75 7.98
N ASP A 93 11.66 -4.23 7.20
CA ASP A 93 13.07 -4.27 7.61
C ASP A 93 13.62 -2.84 7.81
N ALA A 94 13.32 -1.91 6.90
CA ALA A 94 13.69 -0.50 7.05
C ALA A 94 13.05 0.13 8.31
N THR A 95 11.79 -0.20 8.61
CA THR A 95 11.16 0.29 9.86
C THR A 95 11.81 -0.31 11.11
N ALA A 96 12.25 -1.57 11.06
CA ALA A 96 12.95 -2.20 12.17
C ALA A 96 14.34 -1.57 12.40
N GLU A 97 15.07 -1.25 11.32
CA GLU A 97 16.37 -0.57 11.40
C GLU A 97 16.24 0.84 11.97
N THR A 98 15.24 1.62 11.53
CA THR A 98 14.99 2.97 12.06
C THR A 98 14.60 2.95 13.53
N ILE A 99 13.74 2.01 13.95
CA ILE A 99 13.38 1.83 15.37
C ILE A 99 14.62 1.50 16.19
N ARG A 100 15.44 0.55 15.73
CA ARG A 100 16.68 0.17 16.41
C ARG A 100 17.66 1.33 16.54
N ALA A 101 17.80 2.15 15.50
CA ALA A 101 18.64 3.34 15.54
C ALA A 101 18.13 4.36 16.58
N LEU A 102 16.81 4.58 16.66
CA LEU A 102 16.22 5.46 17.68
C LEU A 102 16.41 4.91 19.11
N GLU A 103 16.29 3.60 19.31
CA GLU A 103 16.55 2.96 20.60
C GLU A 103 18.00 3.15 21.05
N LEU A 104 18.97 2.96 20.13
CA LEU A 104 20.39 3.19 20.40
C LEU A 104 20.66 4.65 20.73
N ALA A 105 20.09 5.59 19.97
CA ALA A 105 20.20 7.02 20.26
C ALA A 105 19.70 7.35 21.67
N HIS A 106 18.57 6.78 22.08
CA HIS A 106 18.01 7.02 23.40
C HIS A 106 18.93 6.50 24.53
N VAL A 107 19.51 5.31 24.36
CA VAL A 107 20.46 4.73 25.32
C VAL A 107 21.70 5.64 25.48
N ASP A 108 22.21 6.16 24.38
CA ASP A 108 23.36 7.06 24.39
C ASP A 108 23.03 8.43 25.01
N GLU A 109 21.85 8.99 24.75
CA GLU A 109 21.37 10.21 25.43
C GLU A 109 21.31 10.03 26.96
N GLU A 110 20.81 8.88 27.43
CA GLU A 110 20.80 8.57 28.86
C GLU A 110 22.22 8.46 29.43
N ALA A 111 23.12 7.80 28.70
CA ALA A 111 24.52 7.68 29.11
C ALA A 111 25.19 9.06 29.21
N SER A 112 25.01 9.91 28.20
CA SER A 112 25.49 11.30 28.19
C SER A 112 25.01 12.07 29.42
N ARG A 113 23.70 12.01 29.73
CA ARG A 113 23.12 12.66 30.92
C ARG A 113 23.77 12.19 32.22
N ARG A 114 23.93 10.88 32.40
CA ARG A 114 24.56 10.30 33.61
C ARG A 114 26.01 10.77 33.76
N TYR A 115 26.76 10.90 32.67
CA TYR A 115 28.13 11.40 32.72
C TYR A 115 28.20 12.89 33.01
N ARG A 116 27.29 13.72 32.46
CA ARG A 116 27.17 15.14 32.82
C ARG A 116 26.87 15.32 34.31
N GLU A 117 25.92 14.56 34.84
CA GLU A 117 25.60 14.59 36.28
C GLU A 117 26.82 14.25 37.15
N ARG A 118 27.57 13.21 36.79
CA ARG A 118 28.83 12.87 37.47
C ARG A 118 29.87 13.99 37.35
N ALA A 119 30.04 14.59 36.18
CA ALA A 119 30.95 15.71 36.00
C ALA A 119 30.58 16.88 36.91
N THR A 120 29.31 17.27 36.96
CA THR A 120 28.84 18.33 37.85
C THR A 120 29.11 18.03 39.34
N THR A 121 28.98 16.77 39.74
CA THR A 121 29.26 16.34 41.12
C THR A 121 30.75 16.47 41.44
N GLU A 122 31.63 16.03 40.53
CA GLU A 122 33.08 16.15 40.68
C GLU A 122 33.53 17.63 40.68
N VAL A 123 32.89 18.50 39.89
CA VAL A 123 33.14 19.96 39.95
C VAL A 123 32.81 20.50 41.34
N GLN A 124 31.65 20.14 41.90
CA GLN A 124 31.25 20.61 43.24
C GLN A 124 32.23 20.14 44.32
N HIS A 125 32.67 18.87 44.26
CA HIS A 125 33.71 18.37 45.16
C HIS A 125 35.01 19.16 45.00
N SER A 126 35.45 19.39 43.76
CA SER A 126 36.70 20.10 43.48
C SER A 126 36.70 21.52 44.04
N VAL A 127 35.58 22.23 43.93
CA VAL A 127 35.42 23.58 44.49
C VAL A 127 35.45 23.54 46.02
N GLY A 128 34.76 22.57 46.61
CA GLY A 128 34.73 22.38 48.07
C GLY A 128 36.11 22.06 48.65
N ASP A 129 36.85 21.14 48.02
CA ASP A 129 38.21 20.77 48.42
C ASP A 129 39.20 21.92 48.23
N LEU A 130 39.08 22.68 47.13
CA LEU A 130 39.92 23.86 46.91
C LEU A 130 39.67 24.92 47.99
N ALA A 131 38.41 25.20 48.30
CA ALA A 131 38.05 26.18 49.32
C ALA A 131 38.56 25.76 50.71
N ARG A 132 38.37 24.49 51.09
CA ARG A 132 38.93 23.94 52.35
C ARG A 132 40.45 23.99 52.37
N GLY A 133 41.09 23.65 51.25
CA GLY A 133 42.53 23.65 51.10
C GLY A 133 43.12 25.03 51.33
N ARG A 134 42.57 26.04 50.64
CA ARG A 134 42.98 27.45 50.78
C ARG A 134 42.77 27.97 52.19
N HIS A 135 41.60 27.73 52.79
CA HIS A 135 41.35 28.13 54.17
C HIS A 135 42.42 27.58 55.15
N LYS A 136 42.78 26.30 55.04
CA LYS A 136 43.80 25.68 55.90
C LYS A 136 45.20 26.24 55.65
N LEU A 137 45.51 26.64 54.41
CA LEU A 137 46.77 27.28 54.07
C LEU A 137 46.83 28.70 54.65
N ASP A 138 45.77 29.47 54.45
CA ASP A 138 45.64 30.84 54.96
C ASP A 138 45.72 30.86 56.49
N GLU A 139 45.05 29.91 57.16
CA GLU A 139 45.09 29.76 58.63
C GLU A 139 46.51 29.39 59.12
N ALA A 140 47.19 28.48 58.42
CA ALA A 140 48.57 28.12 58.76
C ALA A 140 49.58 29.26 58.50
N GLU A 141 49.33 30.09 57.48
CA GLU A 141 50.16 31.27 57.16
C GLU A 141 49.93 32.41 58.15
N ALA A 142 48.69 32.61 58.59
CA ALA A 142 48.35 33.61 59.60
C ALA A 142 48.91 33.25 60.99
N HIS A 143 49.03 31.96 61.29
CA HIS A 143 49.43 31.44 62.61
C HIS A 143 50.63 30.47 62.53
N PRO A 144 51.81 30.90 62.03
CA PRO A 144 52.91 29.99 61.71
C PRO A 144 53.56 29.34 62.94
N ASP A 145 53.53 30.03 64.09
CA ASP A 145 54.15 29.57 65.34
C ASP A 145 53.22 28.68 66.18
N GLU A 146 51.95 28.54 65.79
CA GLU A 146 50.99 27.73 66.54
C GLU A 146 51.27 26.24 66.41
N ARG A 147 51.08 25.50 67.51
CA ARG A 147 51.25 24.05 67.54
C ARG A 147 50.20 23.40 66.65
N GLY A 148 50.61 23.00 65.45
CA GLY A 148 49.74 22.39 64.45
C GLY A 148 49.74 23.09 63.09
N ALA A 149 50.32 24.28 62.98
CA ALA A 149 50.37 25.06 61.74
C ALA A 149 50.97 24.27 60.56
N ALA A 150 52.08 23.56 60.77
CA ALA A 150 52.67 22.69 59.75
C ALA A 150 51.73 21.55 59.30
N GLY A 151 50.91 21.03 60.23
CA GLY A 151 49.90 20.01 59.94
C GLY A 151 48.73 20.57 59.14
N LEU A 152 48.25 21.76 59.50
CA LEU A 152 47.23 22.50 58.73
C LEU A 152 47.72 22.78 57.31
N ALA A 153 48.94 23.29 57.16
CA ALA A 153 49.52 23.56 55.84
C ALA A 153 49.65 22.28 54.99
N ALA A 154 50.05 21.16 55.60
CA ALA A 154 50.12 19.88 54.92
C ALA A 154 48.74 19.34 54.51
N SER A 155 47.72 19.52 55.35
CA SER A 155 46.33 19.20 55.00
C SER A 155 45.80 20.10 53.89
N GLY A 156 46.09 21.40 53.92
CA GLY A 156 45.68 22.34 52.89
C GLY A 156 46.22 21.94 51.51
N ARG A 157 47.52 21.63 51.42
CA ARG A 157 48.14 21.09 50.19
C ARG A 157 47.58 19.73 49.76
N ARG A 158 47.01 18.94 50.66
CA ARG A 158 46.36 17.66 50.30
C ARG A 158 45.02 17.94 49.64
N ASP A 159 44.22 18.83 50.22
CA ASP A 159 42.89 19.18 49.71
C ASP A 159 43.00 19.91 48.35
N GLU A 160 43.98 20.81 48.17
CA GLU A 160 44.25 21.41 46.84
C GLU A 160 44.61 20.35 45.77
N ARG A 161 45.39 19.33 46.15
CA ARG A 161 45.72 18.21 45.24
C ARG A 161 44.51 17.34 44.94
N ALA A 162 43.64 17.11 45.92
CA ALA A 162 42.40 16.37 45.74
C ALA A 162 41.47 17.09 44.76
N SER A 163 41.27 18.41 44.96
CA SER A 163 40.54 19.27 44.04
C SER A 163 41.03 19.16 42.60
N GLY A 164 42.36 19.23 42.38
CA GLY A 164 42.93 19.07 41.05
C GLY A 164 42.76 17.68 40.43
N ILE A 165 42.56 16.63 41.23
CA ILE A 165 42.22 15.29 40.73
C ILE A 165 40.75 15.24 40.33
N GLU A 166 39.85 15.78 41.15
CA GLU A 166 38.40 15.84 40.92
C GLU A 166 38.07 16.69 39.69
N ALA A 167 38.71 17.85 39.53
CA ALA A 167 38.55 18.69 38.34
C ALA A 167 38.91 17.95 37.04
N ARG A 168 40.02 17.19 37.03
CA ARG A 168 40.42 16.36 35.87
C ARG A 168 39.47 15.19 35.64
N ARG A 169 38.84 14.64 36.68
CA ARG A 169 37.80 13.62 36.54
C ARG A 169 36.54 14.23 35.93
N ALA A 170 36.12 15.41 36.37
CA ALA A 170 34.99 16.12 35.79
C ALA A 170 35.18 16.32 34.27
N GLU A 171 36.32 16.87 33.86
CA GLU A 171 36.67 17.02 32.44
C GLU A 171 36.69 15.70 31.66
N SER A 172 37.09 14.60 32.32
CA SER A 172 37.04 13.27 31.71
C SER A 172 35.62 12.76 31.55
N TYR A 173 34.70 13.07 32.47
CA TYR A 173 33.30 12.70 32.37
C TYR A 173 32.56 13.53 31.33
N ASP A 174 32.82 14.83 31.26
CA ASP A 174 32.26 15.71 30.22
C ASP A 174 32.64 15.22 28.82
N ARG A 175 33.93 14.93 28.58
CA ARG A 175 34.37 14.38 27.29
C ARG A 175 33.70 13.05 26.92
N ARG A 176 33.39 12.21 27.91
CA ARG A 176 32.63 10.97 27.66
C ARG A 176 31.18 11.29 27.30
N ALA A 177 30.57 12.24 28.00
CA ALA A 177 29.20 12.66 27.72
C ALA A 177 29.06 13.22 26.30
N ASP A 178 30.04 14.02 25.85
CA ASP A 178 30.07 14.56 24.49
C ASP A 178 30.16 13.45 23.45
N GLY A 179 30.99 12.43 23.68
CA GLY A 179 31.09 11.27 22.78
C GLY A 179 29.79 10.45 22.68
N TYR A 180 29.04 10.32 23.79
CA TYR A 180 27.71 9.71 23.74
C TYR A 180 26.67 10.61 23.05
N GLU A 181 26.75 11.93 23.23
CA GLU A 181 25.86 12.86 22.54
C GLU A 181 26.08 12.84 21.02
N GLU A 182 27.33 12.79 20.57
CA GLU A 182 27.70 12.61 19.16
C GLU A 182 27.17 11.29 18.60
N SER A 183 27.40 10.18 19.31
CA SER A 183 26.87 8.85 18.93
C SER A 183 25.33 8.85 18.82
N ALA A 184 24.64 9.50 19.77
CA ALA A 184 23.18 9.63 19.72
C ALA A 184 22.70 10.50 18.55
N GLU A 185 23.45 11.53 18.16
CA GLU A 185 23.15 12.34 16.97
C GLU A 185 23.32 11.53 15.69
N ASP A 186 24.36 10.71 15.59
CA ASP A 186 24.60 9.83 14.44
C ASP A 186 23.48 8.80 14.30
N HIS A 187 23.08 8.14 15.39
CA HIS A 187 21.94 7.22 15.37
C HIS A 187 20.61 7.90 15.00
N ARG A 188 20.39 9.14 15.44
CA ARG A 188 19.23 9.94 15.00
C ARG A 188 19.33 10.34 13.53
N ARG A 189 20.54 10.56 13.00
CA ARG A 189 20.75 10.85 11.58
C ARG A 189 20.47 9.61 10.74
N ASP A 190 20.92 8.44 11.17
CA ASP A 190 20.66 7.16 10.50
C ASP A 190 19.16 6.85 10.45
N ALA A 191 18.45 7.03 11.57
CA ALA A 191 16.99 6.89 11.61
C ALA A 191 16.24 7.90 10.72
N ARG A 192 16.88 9.04 10.40
CA ARG A 192 16.33 10.09 9.54
C ARG A 192 16.72 9.94 8.08
N GLN A 193 17.60 8.99 7.73
CA GLN A 193 17.90 8.75 6.32
C GLN A 193 16.57 8.39 5.65
N PRO A 194 16.06 9.26 4.75
CA PRO A 194 14.83 8.94 4.07
C PRO A 194 15.11 7.70 3.25
N GLU A 195 14.20 6.72 3.30
CA GLU A 195 14.05 5.81 2.17
C GLU A 195 14.10 6.69 0.92
N ALA A 196 15.07 6.43 0.05
CA ALA A 196 15.42 7.30 -1.08
C ALA A 196 14.28 7.50 -2.11
N ASP A 197 13.07 7.00 -1.83
CA ASP A 197 11.92 6.99 -2.72
C ASP A 197 10.74 7.87 -2.27
N ALA A 198 10.77 8.51 -1.09
CA ALA A 198 9.68 9.42 -0.71
C ALA A 198 9.59 10.66 -1.63
N ASN A 199 10.75 11.17 -2.09
CA ASN A 199 10.80 12.26 -3.08
C ASN A 199 10.71 11.76 -4.54
N GLY A 200 11.10 10.50 -4.80
CA GLY A 200 10.96 9.88 -6.13
C GLY A 200 9.49 9.69 -6.54
N ALA A 201 8.63 9.34 -5.58
CA ALA A 201 7.17 9.23 -5.77
C ALA A 201 6.48 10.57 -6.07
N VAL A 202 7.06 11.70 -5.64
CA VAL A 202 6.55 13.04 -5.94
C VAL A 202 7.01 13.53 -7.32
N GLN A 203 8.22 13.13 -7.77
CA GLN A 203 8.75 13.54 -9.07
C GLN A 203 8.29 12.65 -10.24
N ASN A 204 8.00 11.37 -9.99
CA ASN A 204 7.41 10.45 -10.96
C ASN A 204 6.06 9.95 -10.44
N PRO A 205 5.00 10.77 -10.49
CA PRO A 205 3.65 10.26 -10.25
C PRO A 205 3.33 9.19 -11.30
N PRO A 206 2.61 8.11 -10.94
CA PRO A 206 2.15 7.13 -11.93
C PRO A 206 1.34 7.84 -13.02
N LEU A 207 1.63 7.53 -14.28
CA LEU A 207 0.99 8.14 -15.47
C LEU A 207 -0.53 7.92 -15.49
N GLU A 208 -1.01 6.88 -14.82
CA GLU A 208 -2.42 6.63 -14.57
C GLU A 208 -2.64 6.49 -13.07
N ALA A 209 -3.43 7.39 -12.49
CA ALA A 209 -4.00 7.15 -11.18
C ALA A 209 -4.94 5.94 -11.35
N PRO A 210 -4.81 4.86 -10.53
CA PRO A 210 -5.83 3.82 -10.53
C PRO A 210 -7.15 4.53 -10.27
N GLU A 211 -8.11 4.38 -11.20
CA GLU A 211 -9.44 4.95 -11.05
C GLU A 211 -9.90 4.64 -9.64
N ALA A 212 -10.09 5.68 -8.84
CA ALA A 212 -10.49 5.53 -7.46
C ALA A 212 -11.75 4.68 -7.45
N GLN A 213 -11.62 3.39 -7.08
CA GLN A 213 -12.75 2.55 -6.75
C GLN A 213 -13.36 3.19 -5.52
N LEU A 214 -14.24 4.16 -5.73
CA LEU A 214 -15.04 4.77 -4.69
C LEU A 214 -15.70 3.60 -3.98
N PRO A 215 -15.54 3.46 -2.65
CA PRO A 215 -16.22 2.41 -1.93
C PRO A 215 -17.73 2.64 -2.14
N ARG A 216 -18.35 1.79 -2.98
CA ARG A 216 -19.80 1.78 -3.26
C ARG A 216 -20.65 1.58 -1.99
N ALA A 217 -20.01 1.40 -0.83
CA ALA A 217 -20.61 1.10 0.47
C ALA A 217 -21.14 2.32 1.27
N ARG A 218 -21.29 3.52 0.70
CA ARG A 218 -21.87 4.68 1.43
C ARG A 218 -23.08 5.36 0.78
N LEU A 219 -23.87 4.61 0.02
CA LEU A 219 -25.17 5.09 -0.48
C LEU A 219 -26.40 4.51 0.23
N LEU A 220 -26.23 3.79 1.35
CA LEU A 220 -27.33 3.24 2.14
C LEU A 220 -27.19 3.53 3.64
N ALA A 221 -27.16 4.80 4.03
CA ALA A 221 -27.32 5.19 5.43
C ALA A 221 -28.00 6.56 5.57
N ARG A 222 -29.11 6.77 4.86
CA ARG A 222 -30.01 7.90 5.13
C ARG A 222 -31.36 7.35 5.61
N GLY A 223 -31.35 6.75 6.80
CA GLY A 223 -32.57 6.49 7.56
C GLY A 223 -33.15 7.80 8.12
N PRO A 224 -34.48 7.90 8.31
CA PRO A 224 -35.12 9.15 8.66
C PRO A 224 -34.87 9.49 10.14
N ARG A 225 -34.06 10.53 10.40
CA ARG A 225 -33.90 11.11 11.74
C ARG A 225 -35.14 11.94 12.09
N SER A 226 -36.14 11.28 12.67
CA SER A 226 -37.32 11.94 13.24
C SER A 226 -37.05 12.35 14.71
N ARG A 227 -37.03 13.66 14.93
CA ARG A 227 -37.62 14.40 16.07
C ARG A 227 -37.67 13.71 17.45
N GLN A 228 -36.60 13.76 18.24
CA GLN A 228 -36.70 13.50 19.71
C GLN A 228 -35.84 14.38 20.64
N LYS A 229 -35.21 15.46 20.16
CA LYS A 229 -34.36 16.31 21.02
C LYS A 229 -35.01 17.57 21.63
N LYS A 230 -36.33 17.78 21.50
CA LYS A 230 -37.01 18.97 22.06
C LYS A 230 -37.70 18.80 23.42
N LYS A 231 -37.93 17.57 23.92
CA LYS A 231 -38.64 17.36 25.21
C LYS A 231 -37.75 17.30 26.46
N GLN A 232 -36.43 17.12 26.33
CA GLN A 232 -35.54 17.06 27.50
C GLN A 232 -34.98 18.42 27.94
N GLN A 233 -35.16 19.48 27.14
CA GLN A 233 -34.63 20.80 27.48
C GLN A 233 -35.64 21.69 28.22
N GLU A 234 -36.93 21.36 28.20
CA GLU A 234 -37.98 22.09 28.93
C GLU A 234 -38.13 21.63 30.39
N GLN A 235 -37.77 20.39 30.75
CA GLN A 235 -37.85 19.92 32.13
C GLN A 235 -36.75 20.45 33.07
N ARG A 236 -35.70 21.09 32.53
CA ARG A 236 -34.62 21.68 33.34
C ARG A 236 -34.82 23.15 33.68
N ARG A 237 -35.89 23.78 33.19
CA ARG A 237 -36.19 25.20 33.47
C ARG A 237 -37.30 25.39 34.52
N ASP A 238 -37.89 24.30 35.01
CA ASP A 238 -39.09 24.35 35.86
C ASP A 238 -38.86 23.92 37.32
N THR A 239 -37.62 23.61 37.72
CA THR A 239 -37.26 23.51 39.14
C THR A 239 -36.57 24.81 39.54
N GLY A 240 -37.39 25.82 39.82
CA GLY A 240 -36.96 27.06 40.44
C GLY A 240 -36.21 26.79 41.74
N ILE A 241 -35.00 27.32 41.81
CA ILE A 241 -34.33 27.65 43.06
C ILE A 241 -33.74 29.04 42.81
N ASP A 242 -34.59 30.05 42.95
CA ASP A 242 -34.18 31.40 43.29
C ASP A 242 -33.99 31.46 44.81
N LEU A 243 -32.94 32.18 45.24
CA LEU A 243 -32.76 32.85 46.54
C LEU A 243 -32.55 31.92 47.76
N ASP A 244 -31.54 32.11 48.62
CA ASP A 244 -31.14 33.36 49.27
C ASP A 244 -29.62 33.43 49.59
N MET A 245 -29.24 34.66 49.95
CA MET A 245 -27.97 35.16 50.47
C MET A 245 -27.17 34.25 51.41
#